data_AF-A0A2S9GHB2-F1
#
_entry.id   AF-A0A2S9GHB2-F1
#
_cell.length_a   1.000
_cell.length_b   1.000
_cell.length_c   1.000
_cell.angle_alpha   90.00
_cell.angle_beta   90.00
_cell.angle_gamma   90.00
#
_symmetry.space_group_name_H-M   'P 1'
#
loop_
_entity.id
_entity.type
_entity.pdbx_description
1 polymer ?
#
loop_
_entity_poly.entity_id
_entity_poly.type
_entity_poly.pdbx_seq_one_letter_code
_entity_poly.pdbx_strand_id
1 'polypeptide(L)'
;VAAAIDIADTDGLGALTIRSVAARLGIAPMATYTYVPGKAELLDLMLDTVYGQMPRADLTGMPWREKVSTIAAENRALLDAHPWV
;
A
#
# COMPACT_ATOMS: atom_id res chain seq x y z
N VAL A 1 -4.02 8.09 -3.33
CA VAL A 1 -3.39 6.82 -2.89
C VAL A 1 -4.30 6.05 -1.93
N ALA A 2 -4.74 6.63 -0.80
CA ALA A 2 -5.62 5.93 0.16
C ALA A 2 -6.84 5.23 -0.48
N ALA A 3 -7.59 5.90 -1.37
CA ALA A 3 -8.72 5.29 -2.07
C ALA A 3 -8.33 4.10 -2.97
N ALA A 4 -7.10 4.06 -3.49
CA ALA A 4 -6.60 2.95 -4.29
C ALA A 4 -6.20 1.75 -3.42
N ILE A 5 -5.61 2.01 -2.25
CA ILE A 5 -5.34 1.00 -1.21
C ILE A 5 -6.65 0.36 -0.75
N ASP A 6 -7.65 1.18 -0.42
CA ASP A 6 -8.98 0.72 0.00
C ASP A 6 -9.66 -0.18 -1.05
N ILE A 7 -9.58 0.19 -2.34
CA ILE A 7 -10.05 -0.68 -3.43
C ILE A 7 -9.26 -2.01 -3.47
N ALA A 8 -7.93 -1.96 -3.34
CA ALA A 8 -7.12 -3.16 -3.44
C ALA A 8 -7.29 -4.10 -2.22
N ASP A 9 -7.51 -3.54 -1.03
CA ASP A 9 -7.77 -4.29 0.21
C ASP A 9 -9.14 -4.98 0.17
N THR A 10 -10.15 -4.32 -0.39
CA THR A 10 -11.55 -4.80 -0.38
C THR A 10 -11.90 -5.65 -1.61
N ASP A 11 -11.50 -5.19 -2.79
CA ASP A 11 -11.91 -5.74 -4.08
C ASP A 11 -10.76 -6.45 -4.82
N GLY A 12 -9.54 -6.39 -4.27
CA GLY A 12 -8.34 -6.97 -4.85
C GLY A 12 -7.72 -6.14 -5.99
N LEU A 13 -6.48 -6.48 -6.35
CA LEU A 13 -5.70 -5.72 -7.34
C LEU A 13 -6.28 -5.74 -8.77
N GLY A 14 -7.11 -6.75 -9.07
CA GLY A 14 -7.82 -6.88 -10.33
C GLY A 14 -8.88 -5.78 -10.54
N ALA A 15 -9.51 -5.31 -9.46
CA ALA A 15 -10.48 -4.22 -9.49
C ALA A 15 -9.81 -2.84 -9.66
N LEU A 16 -8.52 -2.73 -9.32
CA LEU A 16 -7.80 -1.46 -9.36
C LEU A 16 -7.54 -0.99 -10.79
N THR A 17 -8.22 0.10 -11.15
CA THR A 17 -8.01 0.86 -12.39
C THR A 17 -8.05 2.36 -12.09
N ILE A 18 -7.43 3.20 -12.94
CA ILE A 18 -7.51 4.67 -12.80
C ILE A 18 -8.98 5.13 -12.75
N ARG A 19 -9.86 4.49 -13.54
CA ARG A 19 -11.29 4.78 -13.53
C ARG A 19 -11.96 4.42 -12.20
N SER A 20 -11.67 3.26 -11.63
CA SER A 20 -12.22 2.85 -10.33
C SER A 20 -11.82 3.81 -9.21
N VAL A 21 -10.56 4.29 -9.22
CA VAL A 21 -10.06 5.26 -8.25
C VAL A 21 -10.75 6.62 -8.44
N ALA A 22 -10.88 7.08 -9.68
CA ALA A 22 -11.60 8.31 -9.98
C ALA A 22 -13.07 8.25 -9.54
N ALA A 23 -13.74 7.11 -9.78
CA ALA A 23 -15.11 6.88 -9.35
C ALA A 23 -15.24 6.88 -7.81
N ARG A 24 -14.33 6.19 -7.09
CA ARG A 24 -14.30 6.19 -5.62
C ARG A 24 -14.08 7.60 -5.04
N LEU A 25 -13.33 8.44 -5.75
CA LEU A 25 -13.05 9.83 -5.37
C LEU A 25 -14.09 10.84 -5.88
N GLY A 26 -15.07 10.42 -6.70
CA GLY A 26 -16.09 11.32 -7.27
C GLY A 26 -15.55 12.33 -8.29
N ILE A 27 -14.44 12.02 -8.97
CA ILE A 27 -13.78 12.90 -9.94
C ILE A 27 -13.77 12.30 -11.35
N ALA A 28 -13.52 13.15 -12.35
CA ALA A 28 -13.27 12.68 -13.71
C ALA A 28 -11.92 11.92 -13.78
N PRO A 29 -11.82 10.80 -14.52
CA PRO A 29 -10.56 10.06 -14.67
C PRO A 29 -9.38 10.91 -15.17
N MET A 30 -9.66 11.93 -15.99
CA MET A 30 -8.61 12.84 -16.48
C MET A 30 -7.96 13.66 -15.36
N ALA A 31 -8.71 14.02 -14.31
CA ALA A 31 -8.16 14.73 -13.17
C ALA A 31 -7.18 13.86 -12.36
N THR A 32 -7.34 12.53 -12.40
CA THR A 32 -6.44 11.60 -11.70
C THR A 32 -5.04 11.61 -12.31
N TYR A 33 -4.94 11.77 -13.63
CA TYR A 33 -3.66 11.82 -14.36
C TYR A 33 -2.80 13.04 -14.04
N THR A 34 -3.37 14.10 -13.47
CA THR A 34 -2.60 15.25 -12.96
C THR A 34 -1.75 14.88 -11.74
N TYR A 35 -2.14 13.86 -10.98
CA TYR A 35 -1.45 13.44 -9.75
C TYR A 35 -0.64 12.18 -9.92
N VAL A 36 -1.12 11.25 -10.74
CA VAL A 36 -0.45 9.98 -11.02
C VAL A 36 -0.50 9.68 -12.52
N PRO A 37 0.64 9.52 -13.20
CA PRO A 37 0.65 9.40 -14.66
C PRO A 37 0.05 8.07 -15.15
N GLY A 38 -0.03 7.05 -14.29
CA GLY A 38 -0.52 5.75 -14.68
C GLY A 38 -0.77 4.81 -13.51
N LYS A 39 -1.20 3.59 -13.85
CA LYS A 39 -1.45 2.52 -12.87
C LYS A 39 -0.15 2.05 -12.22
N ALA A 40 0.95 1.97 -12.97
CA ALA A 40 2.23 1.50 -12.44
C ALA A 40 2.74 2.43 -11.33
N GLU A 41 2.75 3.73 -11.59
CA GLU A 41 3.21 4.73 -10.61
C GLU A 41 2.24 4.83 -9.43
N LEU A 42 0.95 4.59 -9.65
CA LEU A 42 -0.01 4.47 -8.55
C LEU A 42 0.31 3.24 -7.68
N LEU A 43 0.68 2.10 -8.26
CA LEU A 43 1.08 0.91 -7.49
C LEU A 43 2.33 1.18 -6.66
N ASP A 44 3.34 1.85 -7.23
CA ASP A 44 4.55 2.22 -6.49
C ASP A 44 4.22 3.12 -5.30
N LEU A 45 3.35 4.13 -5.50
CA LEU A 45 2.90 5.01 -4.42
C LEU A 45 2.07 4.28 -3.37
N MET A 46 1.25 3.31 -3.77
CA MET A 46 0.49 2.48 -2.84
C MET A 46 1.44 1.67 -1.96
N LEU A 47 2.44 1.02 -2.56
CA LEU A 47 3.45 0.23 -1.86
C LEU A 47 4.25 1.09 -0.87
N ASP A 48 4.77 2.22 -1.32
CA ASP A 48 5.52 3.15 -0.47
C ASP A 48 4.67 3.66 0.71
N THR A 49 3.40 3.95 0.45
CA THR A 49 2.46 4.41 1.49
C THR A 49 2.23 3.34 2.56
N VAL A 50 1.95 2.08 2.19
CA VAL A 50 1.70 1.02 3.19
C VAL A 50 2.97 0.68 3.99
N TYR A 51 4.15 0.65 3.33
CA TYR A 51 5.42 0.45 4.02
C TYR A 51 5.81 1.63 4.93
N GLY A 52 5.44 2.85 4.57
CA GLY A 52 5.67 4.06 5.36
C GLY A 52 4.75 4.16 6.58
N GLN A 53 3.55 3.58 6.51
CA GLN A 53 2.58 3.52 7.62
C GLN A 53 2.76 2.30 8.53
N MET A 54 3.53 1.31 8.08
CA MET A 54 3.87 0.12 8.84
C MET A 54 4.49 0.51 10.20
N PRO A 55 3.90 0.09 11.33
CA PRO A 55 4.52 0.25 12.64
C PRO A 55 5.87 -0.45 12.66
N ARG A 56 6.91 0.23 13.15
CA ARG A 56 8.25 -0.34 13.31
C ARG A 56 8.67 -0.28 14.77
N ALA A 57 9.01 -1.42 15.33
CA ALA A 57 9.56 -1.53 16.66
C ALA A 57 10.94 -0.85 16.71
N ASP A 58 11.27 -0.25 17.86
CA ASP A 58 12.65 0.11 18.16
C ASP A 58 13.45 -1.17 18.42
N LEU A 59 14.42 -1.45 17.55
CA LEU A 59 15.25 -2.67 17.60
C LEU A 59 16.60 -2.43 18.30
N THR A 60 16.76 -1.29 18.95
CA THR A 60 18.00 -0.92 19.63
C THR A 60 18.27 -1.88 20.80
N GLY A 61 19.51 -2.34 20.92
CA GLY A 61 19.92 -3.27 21.99
C GLY A 61 19.50 -4.75 21.82
N MET A 62 18.61 -5.08 20.88
CA MET A 62 18.19 -6.47 20.66
C MET A 62 19.29 -7.35 20.04
N PRO A 63 19.34 -8.67 20.32
CA PRO A 63 20.16 -9.63 19.57
C PRO A 63 19.76 -9.69 18.09
N TRP A 64 20.72 -9.89 17.18
CA TRP A 64 20.46 -9.81 15.73
C TRP A 64 19.38 -10.79 15.24
N ARG A 65 19.27 -11.99 15.82
CA ARG A 65 18.24 -12.96 15.46
C ARG A 65 16.85 -12.45 15.81
N GLU A 66 16.69 -11.88 17.00
CA GLU A 66 15.43 -11.29 17.44
C GLU A 66 15.05 -10.10 16.55
N LYS A 67 15.99 -9.24 16.16
CA LYS A 67 15.72 -8.15 15.19
C LYS A 67 15.14 -8.67 13.89
N VAL A 68 15.76 -9.69 13.31
CA VAL A 68 15.30 -10.27 12.02
C VAL A 68 13.93 -10.91 12.19
N SER A 69 13.68 -11.63 13.29
CA SER A 69 12.37 -12.21 13.58
C SER A 69 11.28 -11.15 13.77
N THR A 70 11.57 -10.04 14.45
CA THR A 70 10.63 -8.92 14.61
C THR A 70 10.32 -8.29 13.25
N ILE A 71 11.33 -7.95 12.44
CA ILE A 71 11.13 -7.40 11.10
C ILE A 71 10.28 -8.35 10.24
N ALA A 72 10.56 -9.66 10.28
CA ALA A 72 9.78 -10.64 9.53
C ALA A 72 8.32 -10.72 10.00
N ALA A 73 8.08 -10.63 11.30
CA ALA A 73 6.73 -10.60 11.86
C ALA A 73 5.96 -9.34 11.46
N GLU A 74 6.60 -8.17 11.51
CA GLU A 74 5.98 -6.91 11.08
C GLU A 74 5.67 -6.93 9.58
N ASN A 75 6.59 -7.43 8.73
CA ASN A 75 6.34 -7.57 7.29
C ASN A 75 5.21 -8.56 7.02
N ARG A 76 5.16 -9.67 7.75
CA ARG A 76 4.06 -10.62 7.64
C ARG A 76 2.72 -9.96 7.98
N ALA A 77 2.66 -9.17 9.06
CA ALA A 77 1.44 -8.46 9.43
C ALA A 77 1.00 -7.46 8.34
N LEU A 78 1.95 -6.79 7.67
CA LEU A 78 1.66 -5.94 6.51
C LEU A 78 1.06 -6.73 5.35
N LEU A 79 1.67 -7.87 4.98
CA LEU A 79 1.19 -8.73 3.89
C LEU A 79 -0.19 -9.35 4.21
N ASP A 80 -0.44 -9.69 5.49
CA ASP A 80 -1.74 -10.19 5.95
C ASP A 80 -2.82 -9.08 5.88
N ALA A 81 -2.44 -7.83 6.14
CA ALA A 81 -3.35 -6.66 6.06
C ALA A 81 -3.60 -6.19 4.62
N HIS A 82 -2.61 -6.32 3.73
CA HIS A 82 -2.67 -5.88 2.33
C HIS A 82 -2.29 -7.03 1.38
N PRO A 83 -3.18 -8.01 1.12
CA PRO A 83 -2.85 -9.23 0.37
C PRO A 83 -2.48 -9.04 -1.11
N TRP A 84 -2.57 -7.80 -1.61
CA TRP A 84 -2.21 -7.43 -2.98
C TRP A 84 -0.74 -7.00 -3.14
N VAL A 85 -0.01 -6.86 -2.02
CA VAL A 85 1.44 -6.63 -1.96
C VAL A 85 2.19 -7.93 -2.27
#